data_AF-A0A397NIM0-F1
#
_entry.id   AF-A0A397NIM0-F1
#
_cell.length_a   1.000
_cell.length_b   1.000
_cell.length_c   1.000
_cell.angle_alpha   90.00
_cell.angle_beta   90.00
_cell.angle_gamma   90.00
#
_symmetry.space_group_name_H-M   'P 1'
#
loop_
_entity.id
_entity.type
_entity.pdbx_description
1 polymer ?
#
loop_
_entity_poly.entity_id
_entity_poly.type
_entity_poly.pdbx_seq_one_letter_code
_entity_poly.pdbx_strand_id
1 'polypeptide(L)'
;MSDPFKPPAAITPQPTSTTLTLNILLIILAAATTYLLVGDIQHLLATQKGSLTRAGSVSFFHHIYLVIIPQEAAYFRLASSMATLALILFLARNHYALPRINLFLYAYGISQLTYQILAVTGVIGILNQISQTSVLNLEYWLSPSAATTVKPLLIKLAALLITPIAFLVFSLILVSKAKKLDKTIH
;
A
#
# COMPACT_ATOMS: atom_id res chain seq x y z
N MET A 1 10.99 22.38 -30.61
CA MET A 1 9.85 21.68 -29.99
C MET A 1 9.93 20.21 -30.39
N SER A 2 9.86 19.29 -29.45
CA SER A 2 9.82 17.85 -29.73
C SER A 2 8.48 17.49 -30.39
N ASP A 3 8.56 16.76 -31.51
CA ASP A 3 7.42 16.32 -32.32
C ASP A 3 6.41 15.49 -31.47
N PRO A 4 5.17 15.97 -31.25
CA PRO A 4 4.19 15.32 -30.39
C PRO A 4 3.60 14.03 -30.99
N PHE A 5 3.84 13.76 -32.28
CA PHE A 5 3.35 12.57 -32.97
C PHE A 5 4.39 11.46 -33.11
N LYS A 6 5.65 11.75 -32.77
CA LYS A 6 6.63 10.69 -32.60
C LYS A 6 6.34 9.98 -31.27
N PRO A 7 6.14 8.64 -31.28
CA PRO A 7 6.08 7.91 -30.03
C PRO A 7 7.33 8.29 -29.22
N PRO A 8 7.16 8.76 -27.96
CA PRO A 8 8.29 9.14 -27.13
C PRO A 8 9.25 7.96 -27.17
N ALA A 9 10.51 8.23 -27.55
CA ALA A 9 11.53 7.22 -27.84
C ALA A 9 11.29 6.03 -26.92
N ALA A 10 10.81 4.92 -27.53
CA ALA A 10 10.40 3.75 -26.78
C ALA A 10 11.54 3.49 -25.80
N ILE A 11 11.25 3.57 -24.50
CA ILE A 11 12.24 3.29 -23.47
C ILE A 11 12.49 1.81 -23.64
N THR A 12 13.39 1.45 -24.55
CA THR A 12 13.85 0.09 -24.76
C THR A 12 14.51 -0.25 -23.44
N PRO A 13 13.85 -1.07 -22.61
CA PRO A 13 14.43 -1.43 -21.35
C PRO A 13 15.66 -2.26 -21.73
N GLN A 14 16.85 -1.74 -21.43
CA GLN A 14 18.07 -2.47 -21.75
C GLN A 14 18.17 -3.63 -20.75
N PRO A 15 18.31 -4.87 -21.22
CA PRO A 15 18.51 -6.02 -20.33
C PRO A 15 19.80 -5.76 -19.55
N THR A 16 19.68 -5.74 -18.22
CA THR A 16 20.82 -5.58 -17.32
C THR A 16 21.08 -6.92 -16.66
N SER A 17 22.32 -7.24 -16.34
CA SER A 17 22.64 -8.50 -15.66
C SER A 17 22.05 -8.51 -14.24
N THR A 18 20.82 -9.01 -14.07
CA THR A 18 20.22 -9.11 -12.74
C THR A 18 20.99 -10.10 -11.89
N THR A 19 21.39 -9.69 -10.69
CA THR A 19 21.97 -10.58 -9.69
C THR A 19 20.88 -11.38 -8.97
N LEU A 20 21.22 -12.57 -8.46
CA LEU A 20 20.33 -13.39 -7.62
C LEU A 20 19.66 -12.57 -6.51
N THR A 21 20.41 -11.65 -5.89
CA THR A 21 19.90 -10.77 -4.83
C THR A 21 18.79 -9.82 -5.32
N LEU A 22 18.88 -9.28 -6.53
CA LEU A 22 17.82 -8.42 -7.09
C LEU A 22 16.54 -9.19 -7.35
N ASN A 23 16.64 -10.42 -7.87
CA ASN A 23 15.48 -11.29 -8.06
C ASN A 23 14.82 -11.68 -6.73
N ILE A 24 15.61 -12.01 -5.70
CA ILE A 24 15.06 -12.26 -4.35
C ILE A 24 14.30 -11.04 -3.82
N LEU A 25 14.85 -9.83 -3.99
CA LEU A 25 14.18 -8.60 -3.56
C LEU A 25 12.88 -8.34 -4.34
N LEU A 26 12.87 -8.60 -5.65
CA LEU A 26 11.65 -8.51 -6.46
C LEU A 26 10.58 -9.51 -6.02
N ILE A 27 10.97 -10.75 -5.68
CA ILE A 27 10.04 -11.76 -5.16
C ILE A 27 9.47 -11.32 -3.80
N ILE A 28 10.29 -10.78 -2.90
CA ILE A 28 9.84 -10.26 -1.60
C ILE A 28 8.84 -9.11 -1.81
N LEU A 29 9.13 -8.19 -2.73
CA LEU A 29 8.23 -7.10 -3.05
C LEU A 29 6.92 -7.60 -3.69
N ALA A 30 6.98 -8.62 -4.55
CA ALA A 30 5.78 -9.25 -5.12
C ALA A 30 4.92 -9.89 -4.04
N ALA A 31 5.52 -10.58 -3.07
CA ALA A 31 4.82 -11.18 -1.94
C ALA A 31 4.16 -10.12 -1.05
N ALA A 32 4.89 -9.05 -0.73
CA ALA A 32 4.35 -7.92 0.03
C ALA A 32 3.20 -7.22 -0.71
N THR A 33 3.34 -7.00 -2.03
CA THR A 33 2.28 -6.41 -2.86
C THR A 33 1.05 -7.31 -2.93
N THR A 34 1.25 -8.63 -3.04
CA THR A 34 0.15 -9.60 -3.02
C THR A 34 -0.60 -9.57 -1.69
N TYR A 35 0.12 -9.50 -0.57
CA TYR A 35 -0.50 -9.36 0.74
C TYR A 35 -1.34 -8.08 0.84
N LEU A 36 -0.79 -6.94 0.40
CA LEU A 36 -1.52 -5.66 0.37
C LEU A 36 -2.75 -5.73 -0.56
N LEU A 37 -2.61 -6.37 -1.73
CA LEU A 37 -3.69 -6.56 -2.69
C LEU A 37 -4.85 -7.37 -2.10
N VAL A 38 -4.55 -8.45 -1.35
CA VAL A 38 -5.59 -9.23 -0.65
C VAL A 38 -6.33 -8.34 0.36
N GLY A 39 -5.61 -7.50 1.10
CA GLY A 39 -6.20 -6.51 2.00
C GLY A 39 -7.08 -5.49 1.26
N ASP A 40 -6.64 -5.01 0.10
CA ASP A 40 -7.40 -4.06 -0.73
C ASP A 40 -8.69 -4.70 -1.29
N ILE A 41 -8.64 -5.97 -1.70
CA ILE A 41 -9.83 -6.74 -2.11
C ILE A 41 -10.82 -6.84 -0.94
N GLN A 42 -10.36 -7.20 0.25
CA GLN A 42 -11.21 -7.29 1.44
C GLN A 42 -11.83 -5.94 1.79
N HIS A 43 -11.05 -4.85 1.68
CA HIS A 43 -11.54 -3.50 1.92
C HIS A 43 -12.61 -3.07 0.90
N LEU A 44 -12.43 -3.39 -0.38
CA LEU A 44 -13.44 -3.13 -1.41
C LEU A 44 -14.75 -3.88 -1.11
N LEU A 45 -14.66 -5.17 -0.77
CA LEU A 45 -15.83 -5.99 -0.42
C LEU A 45 -16.56 -5.43 0.82
N ALA A 46 -15.81 -4.97 1.83
CA ALA A 46 -16.39 -4.34 3.02
C ALA A 46 -17.09 -3.02 2.67
N THR A 47 -16.48 -2.21 1.80
CA THR A 47 -17.03 -0.92 1.36
C THR A 47 -18.31 -1.10 0.54
N GLN A 48 -18.35 -2.09 -0.35
CA GLN A 48 -19.56 -2.44 -1.11
C GLN A 48 -20.71 -2.88 -0.19
N LYS A 49 -20.44 -3.71 0.82
CA LYS A 49 -21.46 -4.12 1.82
C LYS A 49 -22.01 -2.94 2.62
N GLY A 50 -21.14 -2.01 3.02
CA GLY A 50 -21.52 -0.80 3.77
C GLY A 50 -22.28 0.23 2.92
N SER A 51 -21.96 0.35 1.64
CA SER A 51 -22.65 1.21 0.68
C SER A 51 -24.09 0.76 0.42
N LEU A 52 -24.29 -0.55 0.19
CA LEU A 52 -25.60 -1.13 -0.09
C LEU A 52 -26.62 -0.96 1.05
N THR A 53 -26.16 -0.85 2.29
CA THR A 53 -27.02 -0.68 3.48
C THR A 53 -27.46 0.76 3.74
N ARG A 54 -26.84 1.77 3.09
CA ARG A 54 -27.10 3.20 3.35
C ARG A 54 -27.64 3.98 2.14
N ALA A 55 -27.81 3.36 0.99
CA ALA A 55 -28.22 4.05 -0.25
C ALA A 55 -29.67 4.60 -0.25
N GLY A 56 -30.51 4.24 0.74
CA GLY A 56 -31.94 4.54 0.70
C GLY A 56 -32.42 5.88 1.29
N SER A 57 -31.66 6.59 2.13
CA SER A 57 -32.25 7.67 2.95
C SER A 57 -31.36 8.84 3.36
N VAL A 58 -30.22 9.08 2.68
CA VAL A 58 -29.27 10.15 3.08
C VAL A 58 -29.17 11.25 2.02
N SER A 59 -28.98 12.49 2.47
CA SER A 59 -28.80 13.64 1.57
C SER A 59 -27.66 13.42 0.57
N PHE A 60 -27.74 14.05 -0.61
CA PHE A 60 -26.76 13.89 -1.69
C PHE A 60 -25.30 14.07 -1.23
N PHE A 61 -25.02 15.09 -0.42
CA PHE A 61 -23.67 15.31 0.13
C PHE A 61 -23.23 14.20 1.09
N HIS A 62 -24.13 13.69 1.91
CA HIS A 62 -23.84 12.55 2.79
C HIS A 62 -23.63 11.27 1.99
N HIS A 63 -24.36 11.08 0.89
CA HIS A 63 -24.15 9.94 -0.01
C HIS A 63 -22.77 9.99 -0.67
N ILE A 64 -22.33 11.15 -1.18
CA ILE A 64 -20.97 11.32 -1.72
C ILE A 64 -19.91 10.96 -0.67
N TYR A 65 -20.05 11.49 0.55
CA TYR A 65 -19.07 11.31 1.61
C TYR A 65 -19.01 9.87 2.14
N LEU A 66 -20.17 9.23 2.33
CA LEU A 66 -20.26 7.90 2.95
C LEU A 66 -20.13 6.74 1.96
N VAL A 67 -20.37 6.98 0.67
CA VAL A 67 -20.43 5.94 -0.35
C VAL A 67 -19.40 6.16 -1.45
N ILE A 68 -19.47 7.29 -2.15
CA ILE A 68 -18.66 7.50 -3.37
C ILE A 68 -17.18 7.63 -3.04
N ILE A 69 -16.80 8.51 -2.11
CA ILE A 69 -15.38 8.74 -1.77
C ILE A 69 -14.70 7.46 -1.25
N PRO A 70 -15.27 6.69 -0.30
CA PRO A 70 -14.69 5.43 0.13
C PRO A 70 -14.57 4.39 -0.99
N GLN A 71 -15.55 4.34 -1.89
CA GLN A 71 -15.56 3.39 -3.00
C GLN A 71 -14.49 3.72 -4.05
N GLU A 72 -14.35 5.00 -4.42
CA GLU A 72 -13.26 5.47 -5.30
C GLU A 72 -11.88 5.20 -4.68
N ALA A 73 -11.71 5.46 -3.38
CA ALA A 73 -10.48 5.14 -2.68
C ALA A 73 -10.17 3.63 -2.70
N ALA A 74 -11.18 2.77 -2.52
CA ALA A 74 -11.02 1.33 -2.59
C ALA A 74 -10.63 0.86 -4.00
N TYR A 75 -11.23 1.40 -5.07
CA TYR A 75 -10.85 1.10 -6.45
C TYR A 75 -9.44 1.58 -6.79
N PHE A 76 -9.06 2.79 -6.37
CA PHE A 76 -7.72 3.33 -6.57
C PHE A 76 -6.65 2.45 -5.91
N ARG A 77 -6.90 2.00 -4.67
CA ARG A 77 -6.00 1.09 -3.95
C ARG A 77 -5.85 -0.24 -4.68
N LEU A 78 -6.96 -0.85 -5.11
CA LEU A 78 -6.93 -2.10 -5.87
C LEU A 78 -6.14 -1.95 -7.17
N ALA A 79 -6.43 -0.91 -7.96
CA ALA A 79 -5.79 -0.66 -9.24
C ALA A 79 -4.29 -0.41 -9.09
N SER A 80 -3.89 0.38 -8.09
CA SER A 80 -2.47 0.65 -7.81
C SER A 80 -1.71 -0.59 -7.33
N SER A 81 -2.32 -1.43 -6.50
CA SER A 81 -1.76 -2.72 -6.09
C SER A 81 -1.60 -3.70 -7.26
N MET A 82 -2.61 -3.80 -8.13
CA MET A 82 -2.53 -4.63 -9.35
C MET A 82 -1.46 -4.13 -10.32
N ALA A 83 -1.41 -2.82 -10.58
CA ALA A 83 -0.41 -2.22 -11.45
C ALA A 83 1.02 -2.43 -10.91
N THR A 84 1.20 -2.28 -9.60
CA THR A 84 2.49 -2.52 -8.94
C THR A 84 2.91 -3.99 -9.02
N LEU A 85 1.98 -4.92 -8.79
CA LEU A 85 2.27 -6.35 -8.91
C LEU A 85 2.65 -6.71 -10.35
N ALA A 86 1.88 -6.24 -11.34
CA ALA A 86 2.16 -6.47 -12.75
C ALA A 86 3.54 -5.93 -13.16
N LEU A 87 3.89 -4.73 -12.67
CA LEU A 87 5.21 -4.15 -12.88
C LEU A 87 6.32 -5.01 -12.26
N ILE A 88 6.19 -5.42 -10.99
CA ILE A 88 7.21 -6.22 -10.31
C ILE A 88 7.42 -7.56 -11.04
N LEU A 89 6.34 -8.21 -11.45
CA LEU A 89 6.39 -9.46 -12.22
C LEU A 89 7.03 -9.25 -13.60
N PHE A 90 6.71 -8.15 -14.27
CA PHE A 90 7.34 -7.77 -15.53
C PHE A 90 8.86 -7.56 -15.36
N LEU A 91 9.28 -6.87 -14.31
CA LEU A 91 10.70 -6.65 -13.99
C LEU A 91 11.43 -7.96 -13.67
N ALA A 92 10.81 -8.82 -12.86
CA ALA A 92 11.37 -10.12 -12.48
C ALA A 92 11.50 -11.05 -13.70
N ARG A 93 10.50 -11.07 -14.59
CA ARG A 93 10.49 -11.90 -15.79
C ARG A 93 11.54 -11.48 -16.82
N ASN A 94 11.72 -10.18 -17.01
CA ASN A 94 12.54 -9.66 -18.12
C ASN A 94 13.94 -9.19 -17.68
N HIS A 95 14.32 -9.42 -16.42
CA HIS A 95 15.65 -9.08 -15.90
C HIS A 95 16.04 -7.61 -16.12
N TYR A 96 15.10 -6.67 -15.94
CA TYR A 96 15.35 -5.25 -16.17
C TYR A 96 15.77 -4.51 -14.89
N ALA A 97 16.80 -3.65 -15.00
CA ALA A 97 17.18 -2.75 -13.91
C ALA A 97 16.25 -1.54 -13.79
N LEU A 98 16.22 -1.01 -12.58
CA LEU A 98 15.16 -0.17 -12.01
C LEU A 98 15.18 1.35 -12.22
N PRO A 99 16.18 2.03 -12.82
CA PRO A 99 16.43 3.44 -12.47
C PRO A 99 15.27 4.39 -12.78
N ARG A 100 14.41 4.07 -13.77
CA ARG A 100 13.27 4.92 -14.17
C ARG A 100 11.94 4.62 -13.48
N ILE A 101 11.79 3.50 -12.77
CA ILE A 101 10.49 3.06 -12.21
C ILE A 101 10.44 3.17 -10.67
N ASN A 102 11.53 3.60 -10.06
CA ASN A 102 11.66 3.81 -8.61
C ASN A 102 10.58 4.74 -8.04
N LEU A 103 10.24 5.80 -8.77
CA LEU A 103 9.22 6.76 -8.34
C LEU A 103 7.86 6.09 -8.18
N PHE A 104 7.50 5.17 -9.07
CA PHE A 104 6.24 4.46 -9.01
C PHE A 104 6.16 3.51 -7.80
N LEU A 105 7.23 2.76 -7.52
CA LEU A 105 7.29 1.89 -6.34
C LEU A 105 7.22 2.69 -5.04
N TYR A 106 7.93 3.83 -4.94
CA TYR A 106 7.86 4.69 -3.77
C TYR A 106 6.49 5.35 -3.62
N ALA A 107 5.89 5.86 -4.70
CA ALA A 107 4.56 6.46 -4.67
C ALA A 107 3.52 5.43 -4.21
N TYR A 108 3.59 4.20 -4.71
CA TYR A 108 2.74 3.11 -4.24
C TYR A 108 2.94 2.83 -2.74
N GLY A 109 4.18 2.62 -2.29
CA GLY A 109 4.47 2.32 -0.89
C GLY A 109 4.05 3.43 0.07
N ILE A 110 4.26 4.70 -0.31
CA ILE A 110 3.81 5.87 0.46
C ILE A 110 2.28 5.91 0.50
N SER A 111 1.61 5.73 -0.64
CA SER A 111 0.14 5.77 -0.67
C SER A 111 -0.47 4.68 0.22
N GLN A 112 0.06 3.45 0.16
CA GLN A 112 -0.37 2.35 1.01
C GLN A 112 -0.11 2.64 2.49
N LEU A 113 1.05 3.20 2.83
CA LEU A 113 1.37 3.61 4.20
C LEU A 113 0.39 4.69 4.71
N THR A 114 0.13 5.72 3.90
CA THR A 114 -0.81 6.79 4.24
C THR A 114 -2.21 6.23 4.50
N TYR A 115 -2.69 5.33 3.64
CA TYR A 115 -3.99 4.68 3.86
C TYR A 115 -4.04 3.87 5.15
N GLN A 116 -3.00 3.12 5.48
CA GLN A 116 -2.96 2.33 6.71
C GLN A 116 -2.83 3.21 7.95
N ILE A 117 -2.06 4.31 7.90
CA ILE A 117 -2.01 5.30 8.98
C ILE A 117 -3.41 5.90 9.21
N LEU A 118 -4.09 6.35 8.15
CA LEU A 118 -5.44 6.90 8.26
C LEU A 118 -6.43 5.88 8.83
N ALA A 119 -6.35 4.62 8.40
CA ALA A 119 -7.18 3.54 8.93
C ALA A 119 -6.93 3.30 10.43
N VAL A 120 -5.65 3.23 10.83
CA VAL A 120 -5.26 3.06 12.23
C VAL A 120 -5.72 4.24 13.08
N THR A 121 -5.51 5.48 12.60
CA THR A 121 -5.99 6.69 13.29
C THR A 121 -7.51 6.69 13.42
N GLY A 122 -8.24 6.26 12.39
CA GLY A 122 -9.70 6.12 12.44
C GLY A 122 -10.16 5.12 13.50
N VAL A 123 -9.53 3.94 13.57
CA VAL A 123 -9.83 2.93 14.60
C VAL A 123 -9.54 3.47 16.00
N ILE A 124 -8.39 4.14 16.20
CA ILE A 124 -8.04 4.75 17.49
C ILE A 124 -9.05 5.84 17.87
N GLY A 125 -9.48 6.66 16.91
CA GLY A 125 -10.50 7.69 17.13
C GLY A 125 -11.84 7.11 17.57
N ILE A 126 -12.30 6.02 16.94
CA ILE A 126 -13.53 5.31 17.33
C ILE A 126 -13.38 4.72 18.74
N LEU A 127 -12.25 4.07 19.03
CA LEU A 127 -11.99 3.54 20.37
C LEU A 127 -12.08 4.66 21.42
N ASN A 128 -11.52 5.84 21.12
CA ASN A 128 -11.51 6.99 22.03
C ASN A 128 -12.92 7.55 22.31
N GLN A 129 -13.84 7.43 21.36
CA GLN A 129 -15.23 7.81 21.55
C GLN A 129 -16.01 6.79 22.40
N ILE A 130 -15.72 5.50 22.24
CA ILE A 130 -16.43 4.42 22.93
C ILE A 130 -15.93 4.23 24.36
N SER A 131 -14.63 4.43 24.61
CA SER A 131 -13.99 4.15 25.91
C SER A 131 -14.34 5.12 27.03
N GLN A 132 -14.98 6.26 26.74
CA GLN A 132 -15.24 7.37 27.69
C GLN A 132 -14.00 7.87 28.46
N THR A 133 -12.82 7.37 28.11
CA THR A 133 -11.51 7.60 28.71
C THR A 133 -10.50 7.70 27.58
N SER A 134 -9.51 8.58 27.72
CA SER A 134 -8.55 8.80 26.64
C SER A 134 -7.83 7.51 26.28
N VAL A 135 -7.91 7.10 25.02
CA VAL A 135 -7.14 5.99 24.44
C VAL A 135 -5.64 6.32 24.38
N LEU A 136 -5.23 7.53 24.75
CA LEU A 136 -3.83 7.89 25.00
C LEU A 136 -3.40 7.66 26.45
N ASN A 137 -4.34 7.36 27.36
CA ASN A 137 -3.99 7.04 28.75
C ASN A 137 -3.44 5.61 28.82
N LEU A 138 -2.18 5.46 29.21
CA LEU A 138 -1.50 4.16 29.27
C LEU A 138 -2.22 3.19 30.21
N GLU A 139 -2.85 3.69 31.27
CA GLU A 139 -3.62 2.90 32.24
C GLU A 139 -4.83 2.20 31.63
N TYR A 140 -5.44 2.79 30.59
CA TYR A 140 -6.53 2.16 29.84
C TYR A 140 -6.08 0.86 29.15
N TRP A 141 -4.85 0.85 28.62
CA TRP A 141 -4.27 -0.31 27.93
C TRP A 141 -3.74 -1.38 28.88
N LEU A 142 -3.39 -0.98 30.10
CA LEU A 142 -2.83 -1.85 31.14
C LEU A 142 -3.92 -2.50 32.02
N SER A 143 -5.17 -2.08 31.87
CA SER A 143 -6.32 -2.68 32.55
C SER A 143 -6.48 -4.18 32.18
N PRO A 144 -6.67 -5.08 33.17
CA PRO A 144 -6.92 -6.50 32.93
C PRO A 144 -8.15 -6.78 32.06
N SER A 145 -9.18 -5.92 32.12
CA SER A 145 -10.40 -6.04 31.32
C SER A 145 -10.23 -5.58 29.88
N ALA A 146 -9.30 -4.65 29.63
CA ALA A 146 -8.96 -4.18 28.29
C ALA A 146 -8.02 -5.16 27.59
N ALA A 147 -7.03 -5.71 28.31
CA ALA A 147 -5.93 -6.51 27.77
C ALA A 147 -6.34 -7.68 26.85
N THR A 148 -7.46 -8.35 27.11
CA THR A 148 -7.98 -9.48 26.31
C THR A 148 -8.50 -9.07 24.94
N THR A 149 -9.04 -7.86 24.80
CA THR A 149 -9.61 -7.35 23.53
C THR A 149 -8.64 -6.43 22.79
N VAL A 150 -7.83 -5.71 23.55
CA VAL A 150 -6.94 -4.66 23.09
C VAL A 150 -5.62 -5.19 22.52
N LYS A 151 -5.00 -6.18 23.17
CA LYS A 151 -3.74 -6.76 22.71
C LYS A 151 -3.84 -7.34 21.29
N PRO A 152 -4.86 -8.16 20.94
CA PRO A 152 -4.99 -8.63 19.56
C PRO A 152 -5.31 -7.51 18.57
N LEU A 153 -5.97 -6.43 19.00
CA LEU A 153 -6.23 -5.27 18.17
C LEU A 153 -4.95 -4.50 17.85
N LEU A 154 -4.11 -4.21 18.86
CA LEU A 154 -2.81 -3.56 18.67
C LEU A 154 -1.88 -4.38 17.75
N ILE A 155 -1.87 -5.71 17.92
CA ILE A 155 -1.09 -6.59 17.03
C ILE A 155 -1.60 -6.48 15.58
N LYS A 156 -2.91 -6.45 15.36
CA LYS A 156 -3.49 -6.26 14.02
C LYS A 156 -3.12 -4.88 13.45
N LEU A 157 -3.20 -3.81 14.24
CA LEU A 157 -2.83 -2.46 13.80
C LEU A 157 -1.33 -2.37 13.46
N ALA A 158 -0.47 -2.97 14.28
CA ALA A 158 0.96 -3.05 14.01
C ALA A 158 1.24 -3.84 12.73
N ALA A 159 0.59 -4.99 12.53
CA ALA A 159 0.74 -5.80 11.33
C ALA A 159 0.32 -5.04 10.06
N LEU A 160 -0.74 -4.23 10.13
CA LEU A 160 -1.19 -3.38 9.02
C LEU A 160 -0.15 -2.32 8.60
N LEU A 161 0.66 -1.83 9.55
CA LEU A 161 1.70 -0.83 9.29
C LEU A 161 3.03 -1.46 8.87
N ILE A 162 3.37 -2.65 9.39
CA ILE A 162 4.65 -3.31 9.10
C ILE A 162 4.80 -3.61 7.61
N THR A 163 3.75 -4.11 6.94
CA THR A 163 3.85 -4.49 5.53
C THR A 163 4.17 -3.32 4.58
N PRO A 164 3.47 -2.17 4.60
CA PRO A 164 3.82 -1.04 3.73
C PRO A 164 5.19 -0.42 4.09
N ILE A 165 5.58 -0.43 5.37
CA ILE A 165 6.93 0.01 5.79
C ILE A 165 8.00 -0.92 5.22
N ALA A 166 7.81 -2.24 5.37
CA ALA A 166 8.73 -3.24 4.84
C ALA A 166 8.83 -3.11 3.31
N PHE A 167 7.71 -2.90 2.62
CA PHE A 167 7.70 -2.65 1.18
C PHE A 167 8.58 -1.45 0.81
N LEU A 168 8.43 -0.31 1.50
CA LEU A 168 9.26 0.87 1.28
C LEU A 168 10.75 0.59 1.52
N VAL A 169 11.09 -0.09 2.61
CA VAL A 169 12.47 -0.47 2.93
C VAL A 169 13.06 -1.37 1.84
N PHE A 170 12.34 -2.41 1.41
CA PHE A 170 12.81 -3.30 0.35
C PHE A 170 12.92 -2.60 -1.00
N SER A 171 12.02 -1.64 -1.30
CA SER A 171 12.13 -0.81 -2.50
C SER A 171 13.40 0.04 -2.48
N LEU A 172 13.73 0.69 -1.35
CA LEU A 172 14.96 1.46 -1.18
C LEU A 172 16.21 0.59 -1.37
N ILE A 173 16.24 -0.61 -0.78
CA ILE A 173 17.34 -1.56 -0.90
C ILE A 173 17.50 -2.00 -2.36
N LEU A 174 16.40 -2.30 -3.04
CA LEU A 174 16.39 -2.69 -4.45
C LEU A 174 16.99 -1.59 -5.33
N VAL A 175 16.58 -0.33 -5.14
CA VAL A 175 17.15 0.82 -5.87
C VAL A 175 18.63 1.00 -5.59
N SER A 176 19.03 0.93 -4.33
CA SER A 176 20.44 1.08 -3.93
C SER A 176 21.33 0.02 -4.59
N LYS A 177 20.90 -1.25 -4.58
CA LYS A 177 21.62 -2.35 -5.22
C LYS A 177 21.63 -2.23 -6.75
N ALA A 178 20.52 -1.84 -7.36
CA ALA A 178 20.45 -1.61 -8.81
C ALA A 178 21.40 -0.50 -9.26
N LYS A 179 21.44 0.64 -8.54
CA LYS A 179 22.38 1.73 -8.83
C LYS A 179 23.84 1.32 -8.65
N LYS A 180 24.15 0.49 -7.65
CA LYS A 180 25.51 -0.01 -7.44
C LYS A 180 25.96 -0.92 -8.59
N LEU A 181 25.07 -1.80 -9.06
CA LEU A 181 25.33 -2.68 -10.19
C LEU A 181 25.62 -1.90 -11.48
N ASP A 182 24.80 -0.89 -11.77
CA ASP A 182 24.95 -0.01 -12.93
C ASP A 182 26.33 0.67 -12.98
N LYS A 183 26.81 1.16 -11.82
CA LYS A 183 28.15 1.75 -11.67
C LYS A 183 29.32 0.77 -11.78
N THR A 184 29.08 -0.54 -11.72
CA THR A 184 30.14 -1.55 -11.81
C THR A 184 30.33 -2.05 -13.25
N ILE A 185 29.32 -1.84 -14.10
CA ILE A 185 29.28 -2.31 -15.49
C ILE A 185 29.80 -1.22 -16.46
N HIS A 186 29.82 0.04 -16.01
CA HIS A 186 30.35 1.20 -16.73
C HIS A 186 31.58 1.77 -16.03
#